data_AF-A0A8J2IK49-F1
#
_entry.id   AF-A0A8J2IK49-F1
#
_cell.length_a   1.000
_cell.length_b   1.000
_cell.length_c   1.000
_cell.angle_alpha   90.00
_cell.angle_beta   90.00
_cell.angle_gamma   90.00
#
_symmetry.space_group_name_H-M   'P 1'
#
loop_
_entity.id
_entity.type
_entity.pdbx_description
1 polymer ?
#
loop_
_entity_poly.entity_id
_entity_poly.type
_entity_poly.pdbx_seq_one_letter_code
_entity_poly.pdbx_strand_id
1 'polypeptide(L)'
;MSHQDSESDGSTSPSSSSSSDRISPTSPTPSHSDGSVSPSNSISSEDSWDLHHLGHVEAIPIKHGGILKVVLRACVEHVAGSWVVLNLNHHGPDDDICFRIPGSGNNWIACITDHRAMDELRDIIRSDDTKGYKYHWYSKIKQVGDTVYQNFIIESYLEGDKKERVPEGLDMIPTLEERLDFMVL
;
A
#
# COMPACT_ATOMS: atom_id res chain seq x y z
N MET A 1 20.16 12.89 61.44
CA MET A 1 21.57 12.54 61.19
C MET A 1 21.89 13.04 59.79
N SER A 2 22.72 14.07 59.76
CA SER A 2 23.24 14.78 58.59
C SER A 2 24.30 13.96 57.87
N HIS A 3 24.53 14.24 56.58
CA HIS A 3 25.79 14.26 55.79
C HIS A 3 25.42 14.19 54.30
N GLN A 4 26.07 14.82 53.32
CA GLN A 4 26.91 16.00 53.17
C GLN A 4 27.20 16.12 51.65
N ASP A 5 27.48 17.34 51.18
CA ASP A 5 27.65 17.78 49.80
C ASP A 5 28.85 17.18 49.04
N SER A 6 28.89 17.30 47.70
CA SER A 6 30.03 17.87 46.95
C SER A 6 29.76 18.02 45.43
N GLU A 7 30.20 19.16 44.91
CA GLU A 7 30.03 19.76 43.58
C GLU A 7 31.07 19.28 42.54
N SER A 8 30.84 19.52 41.24
CA SER A 8 31.91 19.93 40.30
C SER A 8 31.35 20.57 39.04
N ASP A 9 31.54 21.89 38.94
CA ASP A 9 31.51 22.67 37.70
C ASP A 9 32.80 22.48 36.89
N GLY A 10 32.73 22.69 35.58
CA GLY A 10 33.90 22.70 34.69
C GLY A 10 33.56 23.15 33.27
N SER A 11 33.53 24.47 33.06
CA SER A 11 33.38 25.12 31.74
C SER A 11 34.72 25.24 30.99
N THR A 12 34.73 25.21 29.65
CA THR A 12 35.29 26.23 28.71
C THR A 12 35.52 25.71 27.28
N SER A 13 35.11 26.53 26.30
CA SER A 13 35.27 26.41 24.83
C SER A 13 36.68 26.89 24.36
N PRO A 14 36.89 27.35 23.10
CA PRO A 14 36.84 26.73 21.77
C PRO A 14 38.23 26.80 21.05
N SER A 15 38.35 26.35 19.80
CA SER A 15 39.52 26.69 18.96
C SER A 15 39.12 26.86 17.49
N SER A 16 39.46 28.05 16.97
CA SER A 16 39.31 28.58 15.62
C SER A 16 40.60 28.47 14.80
N SER A 17 40.52 28.32 13.48
CA SER A 17 41.38 28.97 12.42
C SER A 17 41.02 28.37 11.05
N SER A 18 40.46 29.13 10.09
CA SER A 18 41.03 30.17 9.19
C SER A 18 41.86 29.62 8.02
N SER A 19 41.38 29.80 6.79
CA SER A 19 42.12 30.50 5.71
C SER A 19 41.32 30.57 4.40
N SER A 20 41.27 31.78 3.84
CA SER A 20 40.57 32.19 2.62
C SER A 20 41.31 31.93 1.30
N ASP A 21 40.53 31.96 0.21
CA ASP A 21 40.77 32.50 -1.14
C ASP A 21 41.99 32.08 -1.99
N ARG A 22 41.69 31.63 -3.23
CA ARG A 22 42.35 32.08 -4.47
C ARG A 22 41.53 31.71 -5.72
N ILE A 23 41.31 32.70 -6.59
CA ILE A 23 40.52 32.65 -7.83
C ILE A 23 41.46 32.84 -9.04
N SER A 24 41.15 32.11 -10.14
CA SER A 24 41.40 32.38 -11.59
C SER A 24 42.78 32.07 -12.22
N PRO A 25 42.89 31.97 -13.57
CA PRO A 25 42.01 31.34 -14.58
C PRO A 25 42.81 30.50 -15.63
N THR A 26 42.14 29.98 -16.68
CA THR A 26 42.54 29.94 -18.13
C THR A 26 42.22 28.61 -18.82
N SER A 27 41.23 28.61 -19.72
CA SER A 27 40.95 27.59 -20.76
C SER A 27 41.90 27.78 -21.96
N PRO A 28 42.18 26.78 -22.84
CA PRO A 28 41.18 26.37 -23.84
C PRO A 28 41.18 24.88 -24.27
N THR A 29 40.03 24.47 -24.81
CA THR A 29 39.67 23.28 -25.64
C THR A 29 40.53 23.17 -26.93
N PRO A 30 40.44 22.13 -27.82
CA PRO A 30 39.42 21.08 -27.99
C PRO A 30 39.94 19.65 -28.30
N SER A 31 39.11 18.61 -28.22
CA SER A 31 39.06 17.57 -29.27
C SER A 31 37.85 16.64 -29.13
N HIS A 32 37.45 16.11 -30.27
CA HIS A 32 36.20 15.49 -30.65
C HIS A 32 36.03 14.05 -30.13
N SER A 33 34.79 13.65 -29.86
CA SER A 33 34.36 12.27 -30.12
C SER A 33 32.85 12.24 -30.35
N ASP A 34 32.47 11.82 -31.55
CA ASP A 34 31.11 11.53 -31.96
C ASP A 34 30.56 10.36 -31.14
N GLY A 35 29.52 10.64 -30.35
CA GLY A 35 28.72 9.65 -29.66
C GLY A 35 27.26 9.87 -30.03
N SER A 36 26.84 9.25 -31.13
CA SER A 36 25.45 9.21 -31.58
C SER A 36 24.56 8.61 -30.49
N VAL A 37 23.73 9.43 -29.85
CA VAL A 37 22.63 8.97 -29.01
C VAL A 37 21.37 9.06 -29.86
N SER A 38 20.93 7.93 -30.39
CA SER A 38 19.56 7.78 -30.89
C SER A 38 18.63 7.78 -29.68
N PRO A 39 17.66 8.71 -29.57
CA PRO A 39 16.53 8.49 -28.69
C PRO A 39 15.64 7.47 -29.39
N SER A 40 15.78 6.20 -29.02
CA SER A 40 14.71 5.24 -29.19
C SER A 40 13.57 5.69 -28.28
N ASN A 41 12.69 6.55 -28.80
CA ASN A 41 11.37 6.74 -28.22
C ASN A 41 10.57 5.47 -28.51
N SER A 42 10.90 4.41 -27.77
CA SER A 42 9.95 3.38 -27.43
C SER A 42 8.85 4.10 -26.68
N ILE A 43 7.72 4.29 -27.34
CA ILE A 43 6.49 4.73 -26.68
C ILE A 43 6.14 3.53 -25.80
N SER A 44 6.72 3.48 -24.59
CA SER A 44 6.31 2.54 -23.57
C SER A 44 4.89 2.92 -23.25
N SER A 45 3.95 2.03 -23.57
CA SER A 45 2.64 2.03 -22.97
C SER A 45 2.84 2.16 -21.46
N GLU A 46 2.44 3.31 -20.94
CA GLU A 46 2.54 3.67 -19.54
C GLU A 46 1.51 2.84 -18.76
N ASP A 47 1.78 1.55 -18.56
CA ASP A 47 1.21 0.84 -17.42
C ASP A 47 1.93 1.38 -16.18
N SER A 48 1.42 2.52 -15.72
CA SER A 48 1.93 3.36 -14.64
C SER A 48 1.82 2.66 -13.28
N TRP A 49 2.54 1.56 -13.08
CA TRP A 49 2.90 1.00 -11.77
C TRP A 49 4.29 0.35 -11.79
N ASP A 50 5.19 0.85 -12.65
CA ASP A 50 6.58 0.39 -12.74
C ASP A 50 7.37 0.85 -11.51
N LEU A 51 7.08 0.21 -10.38
CA LEU A 51 7.87 0.21 -9.16
C LEU A 51 9.14 -0.62 -9.43
N HIS A 52 10.00 -0.11 -10.31
CA HIS A 52 11.40 -0.48 -10.27
C HIS A 52 11.85 -0.29 -8.81
N HIS A 53 12.46 -1.33 -8.25
CA HIS A 53 12.94 -1.47 -6.85
C HIS A 53 12.00 -2.15 -5.82
N LEU A 54 11.16 -3.11 -6.22
CA LEU A 54 10.57 -4.02 -5.23
C LEU A 54 11.54 -5.15 -4.86
N GLY A 55 12.29 -4.94 -3.78
CA GLY A 55 12.80 -6.06 -2.98
C GLY A 55 11.63 -6.98 -2.61
N HIS A 56 11.87 -8.29 -2.52
CA HIS A 56 10.83 -9.29 -2.25
C HIS A 56 9.93 -8.87 -1.07
N VAL A 57 8.71 -8.40 -1.35
CA VAL A 57 7.73 -8.03 -0.32
C VAL A 57 6.80 -9.20 -0.06
N GLU A 58 7.12 -9.97 0.98
CA GLU A 58 6.24 -10.97 1.56
C GLU A 58 5.11 -10.25 2.34
N ALA A 59 3.92 -10.86 2.41
CA ALA A 59 2.79 -10.22 3.10
C ALA A 59 3.05 -10.10 4.61
N ILE A 60 2.65 -8.97 5.17
CA ILE A 60 3.00 -8.59 6.54
C ILE A 60 1.77 -8.78 7.44
N PRO A 61 1.86 -9.57 8.52
CA PRO A 61 0.77 -9.67 9.49
C PRO A 61 0.42 -8.31 10.09
N ILE A 62 -0.87 -8.04 10.26
CA ILE A 62 -1.34 -6.72 10.67
C ILE A 62 -1.18 -6.50 12.18
N LYS A 63 -1.35 -7.58 12.95
CA LYS A 63 -1.09 -7.62 14.40
C LYS A 63 0.05 -8.58 14.67
N HIS A 64 0.80 -8.35 15.75
CA HIS A 64 1.87 -9.27 16.15
C HIS A 64 1.26 -10.64 16.51
N GLY A 65 1.61 -11.68 15.75
CA GLY A 65 0.97 -13.00 15.85
C GLY A 65 -0.44 -13.09 15.27
N GLY A 66 -0.88 -12.05 14.55
CA GLY A 66 -2.14 -12.04 13.80
C GLY A 66 -2.06 -12.91 12.55
N ILE A 67 -3.22 -13.30 12.03
CA ILE A 67 -3.31 -14.18 10.87
C ILE A 67 -3.65 -13.43 9.58
N LEU A 68 -4.34 -12.28 9.68
CA LEU A 68 -4.63 -11.45 8.53
C LEU A 68 -3.36 -10.70 8.11
N LYS A 69 -3.04 -10.76 6.82
CA LYS A 69 -1.82 -10.17 6.26
C LYS A 69 -2.17 -9.08 5.25
N VAL A 70 -1.49 -7.94 5.36
CA VAL A 70 -1.55 -6.91 4.32
C VAL A 70 -0.62 -7.31 3.19
N VAL A 71 -1.17 -7.36 1.97
CA VAL A 71 -0.42 -7.57 0.73
C VAL A 71 -0.17 -6.24 0.05
N LEU A 72 0.85 -6.21 -0.82
CA LEU A 72 1.20 -4.98 -1.55
C LEU A 72 0.33 -4.79 -2.79
N ARG A 73 -0.07 -5.89 -3.44
CA ARG A 73 -0.92 -5.88 -4.63
C ARG A 73 -1.94 -7.00 -4.54
N ALA A 74 -3.18 -6.67 -4.83
CA ALA A 74 -4.25 -7.62 -4.99
C ALA A 74 -5.18 -7.18 -6.13
N CYS A 75 -5.94 -8.12 -6.67
CA CYS A 75 -6.95 -7.86 -7.69
C CYS A 75 -8.21 -8.66 -7.41
N VAL A 76 -9.27 -8.34 -8.16
CA VAL A 76 -10.49 -9.14 -8.23
C VAL A 76 -10.49 -9.91 -9.54
N GLU A 77 -10.59 -11.23 -9.50
CA GLU A 77 -10.69 -12.07 -10.70
C GLU A 77 -12.12 -12.56 -10.89
N HIS A 78 -12.64 -12.50 -12.12
CA HIS A 78 -13.92 -13.11 -12.47
C HIS A 78 -13.78 -14.62 -12.72
N VAL A 79 -14.48 -15.43 -11.92
CA VAL A 79 -14.44 -16.90 -12.02
C VAL A 79 -15.85 -17.48 -12.12
N ALA A 80 -16.20 -18.00 -13.29
CA ALA A 80 -17.43 -18.79 -13.55
C ALA A 80 -18.73 -18.16 -12.98
N GLY A 81 -18.95 -16.86 -13.23
CA GLY A 81 -20.13 -16.14 -12.74
C GLY A 81 -20.04 -15.69 -11.27
N SER A 82 -18.83 -15.76 -10.70
CA SER A 82 -18.47 -15.25 -9.39
C SER A 82 -17.25 -14.33 -9.51
N TRP A 83 -16.77 -13.84 -8.38
CA TRP A 83 -15.50 -13.14 -8.26
C TRP A 83 -14.74 -13.65 -7.03
N VAL A 84 -13.42 -13.51 -7.07
CA VAL A 84 -12.50 -13.83 -5.98
C VAL A 84 -11.45 -12.74 -5.86
N VAL A 85 -10.89 -12.56 -4.67
CA VAL A 85 -9.76 -11.66 -4.43
C VAL A 85 -8.48 -12.48 -4.46
N LEU A 86 -7.50 -12.03 -5.23
CA LEU A 86 -6.21 -12.70 -5.39
C LEU A 86 -5.07 -11.82 -4.91
N ASN A 87 -4.07 -12.45 -4.29
CA ASN A 87 -2.78 -11.83 -4.04
C ASN A 87 -1.93 -11.83 -5.31
N LEU A 88 -1.28 -10.71 -5.61
CA LEU A 88 -0.37 -10.59 -6.75
C LEU A 88 1.09 -10.48 -6.33
N ASN A 89 1.37 -10.53 -5.03
CA ASN A 89 2.73 -10.62 -4.54
C ASN A 89 3.28 -12.02 -4.82
N HIS A 90 4.32 -12.10 -5.64
CA HIS A 90 5.09 -13.33 -5.87
C HIS A 90 5.63 -13.81 -4.51
N HIS A 91 5.29 -15.03 -4.09
CA HIS A 91 5.59 -15.62 -2.78
C HIS A 91 4.77 -15.11 -1.58
N GLY A 92 3.73 -14.30 -1.81
CA GLY A 92 2.77 -13.97 -0.78
C GLY A 92 1.84 -15.15 -0.44
N PRO A 93 1.10 -15.06 0.67
CA PRO A 93 0.02 -15.98 1.01
C PRO A 93 -1.16 -15.86 0.02
N ASP A 94 -1.84 -16.98 -0.23
CA ASP A 94 -3.05 -17.00 -1.05
C ASP A 94 -4.30 -16.58 -0.23
N ASP A 95 -4.27 -16.85 1.07
CA ASP A 95 -5.41 -16.76 1.99
C ASP A 95 -5.14 -15.83 3.17
N ASP A 96 -6.22 -15.39 3.81
CA ASP A 96 -6.21 -14.46 4.96
C ASP A 96 -5.40 -13.20 4.65
N ILE A 97 -5.74 -12.59 3.52
CA ILE A 97 -5.12 -11.38 3.01
C ILE A 97 -6.11 -10.23 3.00
N CYS A 98 -5.58 -9.01 3.13
CA CYS A 98 -6.28 -7.81 2.75
C CYS A 98 -5.36 -6.83 2.02
N PHE A 99 -5.97 -5.98 1.21
CA PHE A 99 -5.30 -4.91 0.48
C PHE A 99 -6.13 -3.64 0.62
N ARG A 100 -5.47 -2.56 1.05
CA ARG A 100 -6.08 -1.24 1.07
C ARG A 100 -6.00 -0.66 -0.34
N ILE A 101 -7.15 -0.36 -0.91
CA ILE A 101 -7.23 0.23 -2.25
C ILE A 101 -6.73 1.68 -2.16
N PRO A 102 -5.71 2.07 -2.96
CA PRO A 102 -5.24 3.45 -2.99
C PRO A 102 -6.36 4.42 -3.38
N GLY A 103 -6.36 5.62 -2.80
CA GLY A 103 -7.33 6.66 -3.14
C GLY A 103 -7.98 7.27 -1.91
N SER A 104 -9.09 7.98 -2.14
CA SER A 104 -9.84 8.65 -1.08
C SER A 104 -10.67 7.65 -0.27
N GLY A 105 -10.57 7.73 1.05
CA GLY A 105 -11.30 6.87 1.97
C GLY A 105 -10.49 5.67 2.48
N ASN A 106 -11.22 4.73 3.07
CA ASN A 106 -10.68 3.52 3.68
C ASN A 106 -11.31 2.29 3.00
N ASN A 107 -11.03 2.12 1.71
CA ASN A 107 -11.56 1.04 0.89
C ASN A 107 -10.61 -0.16 0.91
N TRP A 108 -11.16 -1.37 0.91
CA TRP A 108 -10.39 -2.60 1.04
C TRP A 108 -10.93 -3.71 0.14
N ILE A 109 -10.06 -4.60 -0.28
CA ILE A 109 -10.42 -5.94 -0.73
C ILE A 109 -9.76 -6.98 0.17
N ALA A 110 -10.40 -8.12 0.38
CA ALA A 110 -9.87 -9.18 1.23
C ALA A 110 -10.32 -10.56 0.78
N CYS A 111 -9.48 -11.56 1.04
CA CYS A 111 -9.80 -12.99 0.94
C CYS A 111 -9.54 -13.62 2.30
N ILE A 112 -10.56 -14.19 2.92
CA ILE A 112 -10.50 -14.72 4.28
C ILE A 112 -10.96 -16.18 4.28
N THR A 113 -10.20 -17.04 4.96
CA THR A 113 -10.58 -18.43 5.22
C THR A 113 -10.75 -18.69 6.72
N ASP A 114 -10.04 -17.95 7.59
CA ASP A 114 -10.18 -18.03 9.05
C ASP A 114 -11.05 -16.90 9.62
N HIS A 115 -12.06 -17.26 10.41
CA HIS A 115 -12.91 -16.30 11.14
C HIS A 115 -12.15 -15.28 11.99
N ARG A 116 -10.99 -15.62 12.56
CA ARG A 116 -10.17 -14.69 13.33
C ARG A 116 -9.59 -13.58 12.45
N ALA A 117 -9.32 -13.86 11.18
CA ALA A 117 -8.85 -12.88 10.21
C ALA A 117 -9.96 -11.88 9.89
N MET A 118 -11.22 -12.33 9.87
CA MET A 118 -12.37 -11.43 9.72
C MET A 118 -12.52 -10.45 10.89
N ASP A 119 -12.28 -10.91 12.12
CA ASP A 119 -12.31 -10.03 13.29
C ASP A 119 -11.16 -9.01 13.24
N GLU A 120 -9.95 -9.44 12.82
CA GLU A 120 -8.83 -8.53 12.56
C GLU A 120 -9.18 -7.49 11.49
N LEU A 121 -9.81 -7.89 10.37
CA LEU A 121 -10.24 -6.99 9.29
C LEU A 121 -11.23 -5.93 9.80
N ARG A 122 -12.24 -6.35 10.57
CA ARG A 122 -13.23 -5.43 11.15
C ARG A 122 -12.59 -4.44 12.11
N ASP A 123 -11.64 -4.90 12.92
CA ASP A 123 -10.93 -4.03 13.85
C ASP A 123 -10.14 -2.95 13.11
N ILE A 124 -9.46 -3.31 12.01
CA ILE A 124 -8.68 -2.37 11.20
C ILE A 124 -9.59 -1.30 10.58
N ILE A 125 -10.69 -1.73 9.99
CA ILE A 125 -11.63 -0.80 9.35
C ILE A 125 -12.25 0.15 10.37
N ARG A 126 -12.48 -0.33 11.61
CA ARG A 126 -12.97 0.48 12.72
C ARG A 126 -11.91 1.38 13.35
N SER A 127 -10.65 0.95 13.41
CA SER A 127 -9.57 1.76 13.98
C SER A 127 -9.14 2.88 13.06
N ASP A 128 -9.17 2.64 11.75
CA ASP A 128 -8.93 3.62 10.70
C ASP A 128 -10.20 4.42 10.35
N ASP A 129 -11.26 4.28 11.15
CA ASP A 129 -12.53 4.93 10.88
C ASP A 129 -12.41 6.43 11.07
N THR A 130 -12.36 7.13 9.94
CA THR A 130 -12.33 8.58 9.92
C THR A 130 -13.75 9.05 10.23
N LYS A 131 -13.95 9.92 11.23
CA LYS A 131 -15.29 10.37 11.63
C LYS A 131 -16.11 10.82 10.42
N GLY A 132 -17.31 10.24 10.26
CA GLY A 132 -18.25 10.61 9.19
C GLY A 132 -18.24 9.70 7.97
N TYR A 133 -17.50 8.60 7.98
CA TYR A 133 -17.57 7.56 6.95
C TYR A 133 -18.51 6.41 7.34
N LYS A 134 -19.08 5.77 6.32
CA LYS A 134 -19.85 4.52 6.39
C LYS A 134 -19.30 3.54 5.36
N TYR A 135 -19.67 2.27 5.49
CA TYR A 135 -19.11 1.19 4.68
C TYR A 135 -20.20 0.30 4.07
N HIS A 136 -20.09 0.06 2.76
CA HIS A 136 -20.78 -1.03 2.09
C HIS A 136 -19.86 -2.25 2.03
N TRP A 137 -20.37 -3.38 2.50
CA TRP A 137 -19.68 -4.66 2.47
C TRP A 137 -20.29 -5.55 1.38
N TYR A 138 -19.52 -5.81 0.34
CA TYR A 138 -19.85 -6.75 -0.72
C TYR A 138 -19.07 -8.03 -0.44
N SER A 139 -19.76 -9.18 -0.39
CA SER A 139 -19.11 -10.44 -0.01
C SER A 139 -19.53 -11.58 -0.92
N LYS A 140 -18.59 -12.49 -1.21
CA LYS A 140 -18.86 -13.73 -1.93
C LYS A 140 -18.18 -14.90 -1.25
N ILE A 141 -18.99 -15.93 -0.96
CA ILE A 141 -18.52 -17.18 -0.38
C ILE A 141 -18.27 -18.18 -1.50
N LYS A 142 -17.10 -18.82 -1.48
CA LYS A 142 -16.72 -19.91 -2.38
C LYS A 142 -16.18 -21.06 -1.55
N GLN A 143 -16.68 -22.27 -1.77
CA GLN A 143 -16.15 -23.47 -1.13
C GLN A 143 -15.26 -24.21 -2.13
N VAL A 144 -14.03 -24.54 -1.73
CA VAL A 144 -13.08 -25.33 -2.51
C VAL A 144 -12.54 -26.45 -1.62
N GLY A 145 -12.97 -27.68 -1.90
CA GLY A 145 -12.74 -28.79 -0.97
C GLY A 145 -13.40 -28.51 0.39
N ASP A 146 -12.61 -28.61 1.45
CA ASP A 146 -13.03 -28.35 2.83
C ASP A 146 -12.82 -26.89 3.27
N THR A 147 -12.18 -26.08 2.42
CA THR A 147 -11.89 -24.68 2.72
C THR A 147 -13.01 -23.76 2.23
N VAL A 148 -13.47 -22.88 3.11
CA VAL A 148 -14.46 -21.84 2.79
C VAL A 148 -13.73 -20.51 2.63
N TYR A 149 -13.81 -19.94 1.45
CA TYR A 149 -13.26 -18.65 1.10
C TYR A 149 -14.34 -17.59 1.17
N GLN A 150 -14.11 -16.54 1.94
CA GLN A 150 -14.96 -15.36 1.98
C GLN A 150 -14.19 -14.18 1.39
N ASN A 151 -14.64 -13.76 0.21
CA ASN A 151 -14.07 -12.65 -0.52
C ASN A 151 -14.86 -11.39 -0.20
N PHE A 152 -14.18 -10.27 -0.03
CA PHE A 152 -14.78 -8.98 0.32
C PHE A 152 -14.29 -7.86 -0.58
N ILE A 153 -15.21 -6.96 -0.92
CA ILE A 153 -14.93 -5.61 -1.39
C ILE A 153 -15.63 -4.67 -0.40
N ILE A 154 -14.92 -3.67 0.08
CA ILE A 154 -15.36 -2.79 1.16
C ILE A 154 -15.22 -1.37 0.65
N GLU A 155 -16.37 -0.74 0.41
CA GLU A 155 -16.48 0.63 -0.09
C GLU A 155 -16.83 1.56 1.06
N SER A 156 -15.91 2.47 1.36
CA SER A 156 -16.14 3.60 2.25
C SER A 156 -16.81 4.76 1.51
N TYR A 157 -17.71 5.47 2.19
CA TYR A 157 -18.38 6.65 1.66
C TYR A 157 -18.71 7.62 2.79
N LEU A 158 -18.77 8.93 2.51
CA LEU A 158 -19.17 9.91 3.51
C LEU A 158 -20.67 9.75 3.83
N GLU A 159 -21.03 9.84 5.10
CA GLU A 159 -22.42 9.72 5.55
C GLU A 159 -23.35 10.76 4.87
N GLY A 160 -22.81 11.94 4.54
CA GLY A 160 -23.53 12.99 3.82
C GLY A 160 -23.84 12.67 2.36
N ASP A 161 -23.03 11.81 1.71
CA ASP A 161 -23.16 11.50 0.29
C ASP A 161 -24.32 10.55 -0.01
N LYS A 162 -24.86 9.89 1.03
CA LYS A 162 -25.95 8.89 0.91
C LYS A 162 -25.72 7.90 -0.25
N LYS A 163 -24.47 7.48 -0.44
CA LYS A 163 -24.08 6.61 -1.55
C LYS A 163 -24.85 5.30 -1.49
N GLU A 164 -25.60 5.00 -2.55
CA GLU A 164 -26.34 3.74 -2.65
C GLU A 164 -25.39 2.58 -2.91
N ARG A 165 -25.72 1.44 -2.28
CA ARG A 165 -25.04 0.16 -2.48
C ARG A 165 -25.18 -0.25 -3.94
N VAL A 166 -24.10 -0.73 -4.55
CA VAL A 166 -24.14 -1.30 -5.90
C VAL A 166 -25.01 -2.57 -5.88
N PRO A 167 -26.01 -2.70 -6.76
CA PRO A 167 -26.83 -3.91 -6.85
C PRO A 167 -26.00 -5.14 -7.20
N GLU A 168 -26.38 -6.29 -6.64
CA GLU A 168 -25.77 -7.56 -7.02
C GLU A 168 -26.14 -7.92 -8.47
N GLY A 169 -25.18 -8.42 -9.25
CA GLY A 169 -25.37 -8.75 -10.66
C GLY A 169 -24.06 -8.81 -11.42
N LEU A 170 -24.15 -8.98 -12.75
CA LEU A 170 -22.99 -9.02 -13.64
C LEU A 170 -22.22 -7.69 -13.64
N ASP A 171 -22.93 -6.57 -13.49
CA ASP A 171 -22.35 -5.24 -13.54
C ASP A 171 -21.79 -4.77 -12.18
N MET A 172 -21.93 -5.57 -11.12
CA MET A 172 -21.51 -5.17 -9.77
C MET A 172 -19.99 -4.92 -9.70
N ILE A 173 -19.18 -5.84 -10.21
CA ILE A 173 -17.72 -5.72 -10.18
C ILE A 173 -17.22 -4.60 -11.09
N PRO A 174 -17.65 -4.50 -12.38
CA PRO A 174 -17.30 -3.36 -13.22
C PRO A 174 -17.65 -2.00 -12.59
N THR A 175 -18.84 -1.90 -11.97
CA THR A 175 -19.25 -0.66 -11.28
C THR A 175 -18.37 -0.35 -10.08
N LEU A 176 -17.97 -1.37 -9.31
CA LEU A 176 -17.09 -1.19 -8.16
C LEU A 176 -15.65 -0.88 -8.58
N GLU A 177 -15.17 -1.47 -9.67
CA GLU A 177 -13.88 -1.14 -10.29
C GLU A 177 -13.83 0.34 -10.68
N GLU A 178 -14.83 0.85 -11.41
CA GLU A 178 -14.90 2.27 -11.79
C GLU A 178 -14.97 3.21 -10.56
N ARG A 179 -15.65 2.78 -9.49
CA ARG A 179 -15.82 3.60 -8.28
C ARG A 179 -14.61 3.62 -7.35
N LEU A 180 -13.85 2.53 -7.31
CA LEU A 180 -12.81 2.30 -6.32
C LEU A 180 -11.42 2.23 -6.91
N ASP A 181 -11.29 2.06 -8.23
CA ASP A 181 -10.02 2.01 -8.97
C ASP A 181 -9.12 0.84 -8.51
N PHE A 182 -9.71 -0.33 -8.26
CA PHE A 182 -8.94 -1.58 -8.06
C PHE A 182 -8.82 -2.36 -9.36
N MET A 183 -7.80 -3.20 -9.46
CA MET A 183 -7.55 -3.99 -10.67
C MET A 183 -8.49 -5.20 -10.77
N VAL A 184 -9.07 -5.41 -11.95
CA VAL A 184 -9.81 -6.62 -12.32
C VAL A 184 -9.03 -7.46 -13.32
N LEU A 185 -9.04 -8.80 -13.15
CA LEU A 185 -8.46 -9.79 -14.08
C LEU A 185 -9.52 -10.71 -14.67
#